data_AF-A0A3N9W5P2-F1
#
_entry.id   AF-A0A3N9W5P2-F1
#
_cell.length_a   1.000
_cell.length_b   1.000
_cell.length_c   1.000
_cell.angle_alpha   90.00
_cell.angle_beta   90.00
_cell.angle_gamma   90.00
#
_symmetry.space_group_name_H-M   'P 1'
#
loop_
_entity.id
_entity.type
_entity.pdbx_description
1 polymer ?
#
loop_
_entity_poly.entity_id
_entity_poly.type
_entity_poly.pdbx_seq_one_letter_code
_entity_poly.pdbx_strand_id
1 'polypeptide(L)'
;MAESHVLVHTDRVAVAISGLLAYPAGFDFSVTAVLRTPDRRVDLMHHHRIGYWEGQPVPADFLRVGVQFADGSTVTNMDRRSLTPLDAEPPGRLLFPGNAESDARRHVAHYWVWPLPPTGPVTIVCEWPAYDTPESRLEVDGQVILDAAARAVRLWPDIDETTD
;
A
#
# COMPACT_ATOMS: atom_id res chain seq x y z
N MET A 1 20.70 2.16 -4.78
CA MET A 1 20.86 1.21 -3.66
C MET A 1 19.45 0.75 -3.33
N ALA A 2 19.18 -0.55 -3.29
CA ALA A 2 17.88 -1.02 -2.80
C ALA A 2 17.95 -0.98 -1.26
N GLU A 3 17.35 0.03 -0.65
CA GLU A 3 17.15 0.04 0.81
C GLU A 3 15.99 -0.91 1.10
N SER A 4 16.30 -2.08 1.65
CA SER A 4 15.29 -3.04 2.09
C SER A 4 14.82 -2.65 3.49
N HIS A 5 13.62 -2.12 3.61
CA HIS A 5 13.00 -1.86 4.90
C HIS A 5 12.11 -3.06 5.30
N VAL A 6 12.69 -3.99 6.06
CA VAL A 6 11.98 -5.17 6.55
C VAL A 6 10.99 -4.75 7.63
N LEU A 7 9.71 -5.07 7.43
CA LEU A 7 8.62 -4.88 8.39
C LEU A 7 8.58 -6.04 9.40
N VAL A 8 8.72 -7.27 8.89
CA VAL A 8 8.63 -8.51 9.68
C VAL A 8 9.62 -9.54 9.17
N HIS A 9 10.23 -10.28 10.10
CA HIS A 9 11.02 -11.46 9.78
C HIS A 9 10.79 -12.55 10.83
N THR A 10 10.15 -13.64 10.41
CA THR A 10 9.92 -14.85 11.22
C THR A 10 10.54 -16.07 10.55
N ASP A 11 10.47 -17.23 11.22
CA ASP A 11 10.88 -18.51 10.62
C ASP A 11 9.99 -18.98 9.46
N ARG A 12 8.87 -18.29 9.19
CA ARG A 12 7.90 -18.64 8.14
C ARG A 12 7.86 -17.62 7.00
N VAL A 13 7.94 -16.33 7.32
CA VAL A 13 7.76 -15.24 6.36
C VAL A 13 8.66 -14.05 6.69
N ALA A 14 9.16 -13.39 5.65
CA ALA A 14 9.68 -12.05 5.72
C ALA A 14 8.76 -11.10 4.94
N VAL A 15 8.36 -9.98 5.54
CA VAL A 15 7.59 -8.92 4.88
C VAL A 15 8.43 -7.66 4.86
N ALA A 16 8.52 -7.00 3.71
CA ALA A 16 9.32 -5.79 3.54
C ALA A 16 8.66 -4.80 2.59
N ILE A 17 9.00 -3.53 2.75
CA ILE A 17 8.78 -2.51 1.72
C ILE A 17 9.91 -2.62 0.70
N SER A 18 9.53 -2.81 -0.56
CA SER A 18 10.44 -3.20 -1.65
C SER A 18 10.53 -2.18 -2.78
N GLY A 19 9.64 -1.19 -2.78
CA GLY A 19 9.61 -0.10 -3.75
C GLY A 19 8.79 1.05 -3.20
N LEU A 20 9.19 2.27 -3.57
CA LEU A 20 8.46 3.51 -3.30
C LEU A 20 8.65 4.46 -4.48
N LEU A 21 7.55 4.91 -5.08
CA LEU A 21 7.51 5.88 -6.17
C LEU A 21 6.57 7.01 -5.75
N ALA A 22 6.95 8.26 -5.98
CA ALA A 22 6.12 9.40 -5.61
C ALA A 22 5.90 10.33 -6.79
N TYR A 23 4.69 10.85 -6.88
CA TYR A 23 4.20 11.75 -7.91
C TYR A 23 3.50 12.94 -7.23
N PRO A 24 3.28 14.08 -7.90
CA PRO A 24 2.63 15.24 -7.28
C PRO A 24 1.25 14.92 -6.68
N ALA A 25 0.61 13.91 -7.24
CA ALA A 25 -0.73 13.45 -6.91
C ALA A 25 -0.76 12.53 -5.66
N GLY A 26 0.32 11.78 -5.40
CA GLY A 26 0.35 10.74 -4.37
C GLY A 26 1.58 9.85 -4.51
N PHE A 27 1.61 8.71 -3.83
CA PHE A 27 2.75 7.80 -3.91
C PHE A 27 2.32 6.34 -3.95
N ASP A 28 3.09 5.54 -4.67
CA ASP A 28 3.00 4.09 -4.74
C ASP A 28 4.07 3.45 -3.84
N PHE A 29 3.72 2.35 -3.18
CA PHE A 29 4.70 1.50 -2.52
C PHE A 29 4.35 0.03 -2.68
N SER A 30 5.38 -0.83 -2.61
CA SER A 30 5.23 -2.27 -2.79
C SER A 30 5.58 -3.03 -1.52
N VAL A 31 4.62 -3.81 -1.02
CA VAL A 31 4.83 -4.78 0.06
C VAL A 31 5.20 -6.12 -0.56
N THR A 32 6.42 -6.60 -0.27
CA THR A 32 6.85 -7.95 -0.67
C THR A 32 6.82 -8.87 0.55
N ALA A 33 6.13 -9.99 0.43
CA ALA A 33 6.22 -11.12 1.33
C ALA A 33 7.04 -12.25 0.69
N VAL A 34 8.00 -12.80 1.44
CA VAL A 34 8.81 -13.96 1.06
C VAL A 34 8.58 -15.08 2.07
N LEU A 35 8.01 -16.18 1.61
CA LEU A 35 7.74 -17.39 2.37
C LEU A 35 8.94 -18.33 2.37
N ARG A 36 9.24 -18.90 3.54
CA ARG A 36 10.28 -19.94 3.67
C ARG A 36 9.87 -21.23 2.95
N THR A 37 8.60 -21.62 3.09
CA THR A 37 7.99 -22.78 2.44
C THR A 37 6.99 -22.29 1.40
N PRO A 38 7.00 -22.82 0.17
CA PRO A 38 6.06 -22.39 -0.86
C PRO A 38 4.59 -22.56 -0.47
N ASP A 39 3.77 -21.55 -0.72
CA ASP A 39 2.30 -21.65 -0.62
C ASP A 39 1.63 -20.94 -1.80
N ARG A 40 1.05 -21.73 -2.71
CA ARG A 40 0.35 -21.23 -3.90
C ARG A 40 -1.07 -20.74 -3.62
N ARG A 41 -1.55 -20.87 -2.39
CA ARG A 41 -2.87 -20.35 -1.98
C ARG A 41 -2.81 -18.88 -1.60
N VAL A 42 -1.62 -18.32 -1.42
CA VAL A 42 -1.48 -16.88 -1.18
C VAL A 42 -1.98 -16.11 -2.37
N ASP A 43 -2.96 -15.27 -2.09
CA ASP A 43 -3.49 -14.29 -3.00
C ASP A 43 -3.38 -12.92 -2.30
N LEU A 44 -2.63 -11.99 -2.89
CA LEU A 44 -2.57 -10.61 -2.40
C LEU A 44 -3.51 -9.69 -3.20
N MET A 45 -4.24 -10.20 -4.19
CA MET A 45 -5.30 -9.50 -4.94
C MET A 45 -6.67 -9.55 -4.28
N HIS A 46 -6.73 -9.62 -2.95
CA HIS A 46 -8.01 -9.67 -2.24
C HIS A 46 -8.83 -8.37 -2.26
N HIS A 47 -8.49 -7.36 -3.07
CA HIS A 47 -9.23 -6.10 -3.12
C HIS A 47 -10.69 -6.29 -3.54
N HIS A 48 -10.98 -7.24 -4.45
CA HIS A 48 -12.37 -7.60 -4.80
C HIS A 48 -13.22 -8.06 -3.62
N ARG A 49 -12.61 -8.42 -2.48
CA ARG A 49 -13.29 -8.90 -1.28
C ARG A 49 -13.59 -7.83 -0.24
N ILE A 50 -13.07 -6.60 -0.38
CA ILE A 50 -13.18 -5.55 0.66
C ILE A 50 -14.65 -5.23 1.02
N GLY A 51 -15.57 -5.26 0.04
CA GLY A 51 -17.01 -5.05 0.28
C GLY A 51 -17.77 -6.26 0.84
N TYR A 52 -17.15 -7.45 0.89
CA TYR A 52 -17.79 -8.70 1.34
C TYR A 52 -17.68 -8.93 2.85
N TRP A 53 -16.82 -8.19 3.55
CA TRP A 53 -16.56 -8.37 4.98
C TRP A 53 -17.33 -7.41 5.89
N GLU A 54 -18.28 -6.65 5.35
CA GLU A 54 -19.05 -5.69 6.16
C GLU A 54 -19.86 -6.41 7.25
N GLY A 55 -19.55 -6.10 8.51
CA GLY A 55 -20.14 -6.79 9.66
C GLY A 55 -19.64 -8.21 9.89
N GLN A 56 -18.57 -8.63 9.22
CA GLN A 56 -17.92 -9.94 9.39
C GLN A 56 -16.44 -9.78 9.80
N PRO A 57 -15.85 -10.77 10.47
CA PRO A 57 -14.41 -10.76 10.74
C PRO A 57 -13.61 -10.78 9.43
N VAL A 58 -12.60 -9.90 9.33
CA VAL A 58 -11.65 -9.94 8.21
C VAL A 58 -10.89 -11.29 8.27
N PRO A 59 -10.79 -12.05 7.17
CA PRO A 59 -10.09 -13.33 7.16
C PRO A 59 -8.63 -13.25 7.62
N ALA A 60 -8.12 -14.34 8.17
CA ALA A 60 -6.73 -14.42 8.63
C ALA A 60 -5.73 -14.39 7.47
N ASP A 61 -6.11 -14.88 6.29
CA ASP A 61 -5.31 -14.92 5.08
C ASP A 61 -5.26 -13.59 4.31
N PHE A 62 -6.11 -12.63 4.67
CA PHE A 62 -6.06 -11.26 4.15
C PHE A 62 -4.87 -10.49 4.74
N LEU A 63 -3.94 -10.07 3.89
CA LEU A 63 -2.86 -9.16 4.27
C LEU A 63 -3.42 -7.77 4.54
N ARG A 64 -3.40 -7.34 5.80
CA ARG A 64 -3.87 -6.02 6.23
C ARG A 64 -2.71 -5.05 6.13
N VAL A 65 -2.91 -3.97 5.38
CA VAL A 65 -1.93 -2.89 5.21
C VAL A 65 -2.59 -1.58 5.57
N GLY A 66 -1.88 -0.77 6.35
CA GLY A 66 -2.29 0.57 6.73
C GLY A 66 -1.16 1.57 6.57
N VAL A 67 -1.54 2.84 6.45
CA VAL A 67 -0.62 3.97 6.47
C VAL A 67 -1.12 4.97 7.49
N GLN A 68 -0.26 5.37 8.42
CA GLN A 68 -0.49 6.43 9.38
C GLN A 68 0.39 7.64 9.04
N PHE A 69 -0.18 8.82 9.13
CA PHE A 69 0.48 10.08 8.81
C PHE A 69 0.77 10.90 10.07
N ALA A 70 1.67 11.87 9.95
CA ALA A 70 2.04 12.78 11.04
C ALA A 70 0.88 13.60 11.61
N ASP A 71 -0.16 13.85 10.82
CA ASP A 71 -1.39 14.53 11.26
C ASP A 71 -2.33 13.62 12.06
N GLY A 72 -1.95 12.35 12.27
CA GLY A 72 -2.73 11.33 12.97
C GLY A 72 -3.78 10.64 12.10
N SER A 73 -3.96 11.06 10.83
CA SER A 73 -4.85 10.36 9.91
C SER A 73 -4.33 8.97 9.57
N THR A 74 -5.24 8.05 9.28
CA THR A 74 -4.91 6.68 8.89
C THR A 74 -5.77 6.24 7.71
N VAL A 75 -5.21 5.39 6.86
CA VAL A 75 -5.91 4.71 5.77
C VAL A 75 -5.53 3.24 5.75
N THR A 76 -6.45 2.37 5.37
CA THR A 76 -6.19 0.93 5.31
C THR A 76 -6.71 0.33 4.01
N ASN A 77 -6.14 -0.81 3.61
CA ASN A 77 -6.63 -1.57 2.45
C ASN A 77 -7.92 -2.34 2.77
N MET A 78 -8.50 -2.13 3.95
CA MET A 78 -9.81 -2.64 4.37
C MET A 78 -10.91 -1.59 4.18
N ASP A 79 -10.55 -0.35 3.84
CA ASP A 79 -11.51 0.74 3.66
C ASP A 79 -12.31 0.53 2.36
N ARG A 80 -13.65 0.53 2.44
CA ARG A 80 -14.53 0.38 1.26
C ARG A 80 -14.29 1.46 0.19
N ARG A 81 -13.83 2.65 0.60
CA ARG A 81 -13.50 3.77 -0.30
C ARG A 81 -12.34 3.45 -1.24
N SER A 82 -11.52 2.46 -0.90
CA SER A 82 -10.43 1.98 -1.74
C SER A 82 -10.91 1.21 -2.98
N LEU A 83 -12.22 0.98 -3.14
CA LEU A 83 -12.83 0.37 -4.32
C LEU A 83 -13.52 1.35 -5.26
N THR A 84 -13.58 2.64 -4.91
CA THR A 84 -14.24 3.64 -5.76
C THR A 84 -13.41 3.86 -7.03
N PRO A 85 -14.01 3.78 -8.23
CA PRO A 85 -13.34 4.17 -9.47
C PRO A 85 -12.75 5.58 -9.34
N LEU A 86 -11.47 5.74 -9.71
CA LEU A 86 -10.77 7.03 -9.68
C LEU A 86 -11.11 7.88 -10.92
N ASP A 87 -12.39 7.91 -11.31
CA ASP A 87 -12.87 8.74 -12.42
C ASP A 87 -12.91 10.23 -12.02
N ALA A 88 -12.72 10.52 -10.72
CA ALA A 88 -12.60 11.85 -10.15
C ALA A 88 -11.63 11.86 -8.97
N GLU A 89 -11.14 13.05 -8.60
CA GLU A 89 -10.33 13.23 -7.39
C GLU A 89 -11.12 12.77 -6.15
N PRO A 90 -10.55 11.86 -5.34
CA PRO A 90 -11.25 11.37 -4.16
C PRO A 90 -11.43 12.47 -3.10
N PRO A 91 -12.56 12.48 -2.36
CA PRO A 91 -12.87 13.53 -1.39
C PRO A 91 -12.00 13.50 -0.12
N GLY A 92 -11.00 12.63 -0.04
CA GLY A 92 -10.15 12.47 1.13
C GLY A 92 -9.02 11.48 0.89
N ARG A 93 -8.31 11.15 1.96
CA ARG A 93 -7.18 10.22 1.90
C ARG A 93 -7.65 8.77 1.74
N LEU A 94 -6.95 7.98 0.92
CA LEU A 94 -7.20 6.55 0.72
C LEU A 94 -5.92 5.78 0.41
N LEU A 95 -6.00 4.47 0.65
CA LEU A 95 -5.03 3.46 0.23
C LEU A 95 -5.68 2.55 -0.81
N PHE A 96 -5.41 2.79 -2.09
CA PHE A 96 -5.93 1.99 -3.19
C PHE A 96 -5.05 0.75 -3.42
N PRO A 97 -5.58 -0.47 -3.31
CA PRO A 97 -4.86 -1.67 -3.69
C PRO A 97 -4.76 -1.75 -5.22
N GLY A 98 -3.54 -1.76 -5.74
CA GLY A 98 -3.24 -1.87 -7.16
C GLY A 98 -3.19 -3.33 -7.61
N ASN A 99 -2.12 -3.68 -8.33
CA ASN A 99 -1.87 -5.04 -8.76
C ASN A 99 -1.06 -5.83 -7.70
N ALA A 100 -1.01 -7.15 -7.88
CA ALA A 100 -0.12 -8.00 -7.13
C ALA A 100 0.41 -9.10 -8.03
N GLU A 101 1.61 -9.53 -7.68
CA GLU A 101 2.39 -10.53 -8.37
C GLU A 101 2.67 -11.65 -7.37
N SER A 102 2.60 -12.90 -7.85
CA SER A 102 2.71 -14.07 -6.99
C SER A 102 3.54 -15.12 -7.70
N ASP A 103 4.64 -15.50 -7.08
CA ASP A 103 5.39 -16.71 -7.41
C ASP A 103 5.22 -17.76 -6.29
N ALA A 104 5.98 -18.87 -6.34
CA ALA A 104 5.83 -19.94 -5.37
C ALA A 104 6.22 -19.53 -3.93
N ARG A 105 7.09 -18.53 -3.75
CA ARG A 105 7.60 -18.09 -2.44
C ARG A 105 7.50 -16.60 -2.22
N ARG A 106 7.50 -15.79 -3.27
CA ARG A 106 7.49 -14.34 -3.22
C ARG A 106 6.16 -13.83 -3.76
N HIS A 107 5.55 -12.97 -2.97
CA HIS A 107 4.29 -12.33 -3.27
C HIS A 107 4.48 -10.83 -3.10
N VAL A 108 4.07 -10.03 -4.07
CA VAL A 108 4.24 -8.58 -4.09
C VAL A 108 2.87 -7.95 -4.27
N ALA A 109 2.51 -7.00 -3.42
CA ALA A 109 1.31 -6.19 -3.56
C ALA A 109 1.67 -4.72 -3.68
N HIS A 110 1.06 -4.04 -4.64
CA HIS A 110 1.25 -2.61 -4.91
C HIS A 110 0.09 -1.82 -4.33
N TYR A 111 0.41 -0.69 -3.70
CA TYR A 111 -0.57 0.18 -3.09
C TYR A 111 -0.31 1.64 -3.48
N TRP A 112 -1.37 2.29 -3.95
CA TRP A 112 -1.39 3.72 -4.22
C TRP A 112 -2.00 4.48 -3.04
N VAL A 113 -1.31 5.52 -2.58
CA VAL A 113 -1.80 6.44 -1.55
C VAL A 113 -2.11 7.77 -2.18
N TRP A 114 -3.34 8.22 -1.96
CA TRP A 114 -3.80 9.56 -2.33
C TRP A 114 -4.24 10.34 -1.08
N PRO A 115 -3.92 11.63 -0.93
CA PRO A 115 -2.88 12.37 -1.65
C PRO A 115 -1.50 12.16 -1.00
N LEU A 116 -0.50 12.97 -1.37
CA LEU A 116 0.79 13.03 -0.68
C LEU A 116 0.66 13.21 0.84
N PRO A 117 1.62 12.70 1.64
CA PRO A 117 1.60 12.83 3.08
C PRO A 117 1.81 14.29 3.51
N PRO A 118 1.29 14.72 4.68
CA PRO A 118 1.74 15.96 5.30
C PRO A 118 3.22 15.84 5.71
N THR A 119 3.89 16.98 5.96
CA THR A 119 5.26 16.98 6.49
C THR A 119 5.33 16.22 7.82
N GLY A 120 6.29 15.31 7.93
CA GLY A 120 6.51 14.48 9.12
C GLY A 120 6.59 12.98 8.76
N PRO A 121 6.67 12.11 9.77
CA PRO A 121 6.81 10.68 9.55
C PRO A 121 5.57 10.07 8.87
N VAL A 122 5.82 9.05 8.06
CA VAL A 122 4.81 8.16 7.48
C VAL A 122 5.07 6.76 7.99
N THR A 123 4.10 6.19 8.70
CA THR A 123 4.22 4.84 9.28
C THR A 123 3.41 3.86 8.45
N ILE A 124 4.11 2.91 7.83
CA ILE A 124 3.48 1.78 7.14
C ILE A 124 3.26 0.66 8.16
N VAL A 125 2.04 0.15 8.20
CA VAL A 125 1.59 -0.89 9.13
C VAL A 125 1.20 -2.13 8.34
N CYS A 126 1.59 -3.30 8.82
CA CYS A 126 1.27 -4.59 8.22
C CYS A 126 0.86 -5.60 9.28
N GLU A 127 -0.20 -6.36 9.02
CA GLU A 127 -0.63 -7.50 9.84
C GLU A 127 -1.07 -8.66 8.93
N TRP A 128 -0.60 -9.88 9.24
CA TRP A 128 -0.98 -11.09 8.49
C TRP A 128 -1.15 -12.31 9.42
N PRO A 129 -2.36 -12.49 9.99
CA PRO A 129 -2.60 -13.52 11.00
C PRO A 129 -2.35 -14.96 10.52
N ALA A 130 -2.65 -15.29 9.25
CA ALA A 130 -2.41 -16.64 8.71
C ALA A 130 -0.92 -17.04 8.68
N TYR A 131 -0.02 -16.07 8.79
CA TYR A 131 1.44 -16.27 8.79
C TYR A 131 2.09 -15.82 10.10
N ASP A 132 1.32 -15.77 11.18
CA ASP A 132 1.80 -15.39 12.52
C ASP A 132 2.54 -14.04 12.52
N THR A 133 2.09 -13.12 11.67
CA THR A 133 2.64 -11.77 11.52
C THR A 133 1.73 -10.82 12.28
N PRO A 134 2.02 -10.51 13.56
CA PRO A 134 1.25 -9.52 14.30
C PRO A 134 1.44 -8.12 13.68
N GLU A 135 0.63 -7.17 14.12
CA GLU A 135 0.74 -5.79 13.67
C GLU A 135 2.19 -5.28 13.84
N SER A 136 2.80 -4.94 12.72
CA SER A 136 4.19 -4.53 12.62
C SER A 136 4.26 -3.22 11.86
N ARG A 137 5.18 -2.36 12.29
CA ARG A 137 5.24 -0.96 11.87
C ARG A 137 6.62 -0.61 11.36
N LEU A 138 6.65 0.16 10.28
CA LEU A 138 7.86 0.75 9.72
C LEU A 138 7.61 2.25 9.56
N GLU A 139 8.41 3.06 10.24
CA GLU A 139 8.42 4.50 10.04
C GLU A 139 9.36 4.87 8.89
N VAL A 140 8.88 5.72 7.99
CA VAL A 140 9.62 6.30 6.87
C VAL A 140 9.58 7.82 7.05
N ASP A 141 10.71 8.47 6.80
CA ASP A 141 10.75 9.94 6.72
C ASP A 141 9.90 10.40 5.54
N GLY A 142 8.78 11.07 5.81
CA GLY A 142 7.86 11.56 4.78
C GLY A 142 8.52 12.58 3.84
N GLN A 143 9.61 13.22 4.26
CA GLN A 143 10.36 14.12 3.38
C GLN A 143 10.94 13.38 2.17
N VAL A 144 11.30 12.10 2.31
CA VAL A 144 11.77 11.27 1.18
C VAL A 144 10.69 11.13 0.10
N ILE A 145 9.43 10.99 0.52
CA ILE A 145 8.27 10.90 -0.39
C ILE A 145 8.02 12.24 -1.07
N LEU A 146 8.02 13.32 -0.30
CA LEU A 146 7.80 14.68 -0.81
C LEU A 146 8.89 15.09 -1.81
N ASP A 147 10.16 14.81 -1.48
CA ASP A 147 11.29 15.11 -2.37
C ASP A 147 11.23 14.27 -3.65
N ALA A 148 10.81 13.01 -3.56
CA ALA A 148 10.63 12.16 -4.74
C ALA A 148 9.50 12.68 -5.64
N ALA A 149 8.38 13.12 -5.06
CA ALA A 149 7.27 13.72 -5.80
C ALA A 149 7.67 15.02 -6.49
N ALA A 150 8.48 15.86 -5.83
CA ALA A 150 8.99 17.12 -6.39
C ALA A 150 9.93 16.92 -7.59
N ARG A 151 10.57 15.74 -7.70
CA ARG A 151 11.43 15.37 -8.85
C ARG A 151 10.65 14.72 -9.99
N ALA A 152 9.35 14.45 -9.83
CA ALA A 152 8.55 13.84 -10.87
C ALA A 152 8.45 14.76 -12.10
N VAL A 153 8.65 14.19 -13.28
CA VAL A 153 8.56 14.93 -14.54
C VAL A 153 7.14 14.84 -15.06
N ARG A 154 6.53 16.00 -15.31
CA ARG A 154 5.27 16.06 -16.03
C ARG A 154 5.51 15.71 -17.50
N LEU A 155 4.90 14.63 -17.95
CA LEU A 155 5.10 14.10 -19.30
C LEU A 155 4.26 14.83 -20.35
N TRP A 156 3.03 15.25 -20.00
CA TRP A 156 2.12 15.99 -20.88
C TRP A 156 1.49 17.17 -20.13
N PRO A 157 1.18 18.29 -20.82
CA PRO A 157 0.31 19.31 -20.26
C PRO A 157 -1.09 18.72 -20.00
N ASP A 158 -1.85 19.36 -19.12
CA ASP A 158 -3.25 18.97 -18.88
C ASP A 158 -3.97 19.13 -20.21
N ILE A 159 -4.84 18.17 -20.49
CA ILE A 159 -5.78 18.34 -21.57
C ILE A 159 -6.72 19.43 -21.08
N ASP A 160 -6.65 20.61 -21.71
CA ASP A 160 -7.73 21.57 -21.59
C ASP A 160 -8.98 20.84 -22.06
N GLU A 161 -9.88 20.47 -21.16
CA GLU A 161 -11.25 20.04 -21.51
C GLU A 161 -12.07 21.23 -22.02
N THR A 162 -11.45 22.10 -22.83
CA THR A 162 -12.16 23.08 -23.65
C THR A 162 -12.32 22.45 -25.01
N THR A 163 -13.52 21.92 -25.29
CA THR A 163 -14.24 21.78 -26.57
C THR A 163 -15.27 20.64 -26.34
N ASP A 164 -16.59 20.80 -26.44
CA ASP A 164 -17.45 21.57 -27.37
C ASP A 164 -18.81 21.84 -26.69
#